data_AF-A0A940Y7R2-F1
#
_entry.id   AF-A0A940Y7R2-F1
#
_cell.length_a   1.000
_cell.length_b   1.000
_cell.length_c   1.000
_cell.angle_alpha   90.00
_cell.angle_beta   90.00
_cell.angle_gamma   90.00
#
_symmetry.space_group_name_H-M   'P 1'
#
loop_
_entity.id
_entity.type
_entity.pdbx_description
1 polymer ?
#
loop_
_entity_poly.entity_id
_entity_poly.type
_entity_poly.pdbx_seq_one_letter_code
_entity_poly.pdbx_strand_id
1 'polypeptide(L)'
;MNEPSSDTVAAPTTAPALWNPQAAALWSLLFSPVFGAWLHALNWRALGDAGRQRRSARWMLVGLAIGVFYVVVQLAWQDEVIAGRVSSATGLAYLLAWYLGPGLEQIRLVRQRHGDAYVRRAWGRVLLIAVGVSFAYFVLAGVVGLLAGVAGG
;
A
#
# COMPACT_ATOMS: atom_id res chain seq x y z
N MET A 1 -25.68 19.82 51.22
CA MET A 1 -24.29 19.77 50.73
C MET A 1 -24.36 19.05 49.40
N ASN A 2 -24.35 19.81 48.30
CA ASN A 2 -24.51 19.28 46.94
C ASN A 2 -23.10 19.05 46.38
N GLU A 3 -22.75 17.81 46.10
CA GLU A 3 -21.56 17.45 45.33
C GLU A 3 -21.74 17.97 43.88
N PRO A 4 -20.76 18.68 43.29
CA PRO A 4 -20.81 19.00 41.88
C PRO A 4 -20.54 17.72 41.07
N SER A 5 -21.51 17.34 40.24
CA SER A 5 -21.38 16.24 39.28
C SER A 5 -20.18 16.51 38.36
N SER A 6 -19.21 15.60 38.40
CA SER A 6 -18.04 15.59 37.53
C SER A 6 -18.48 15.45 36.08
N ASP A 7 -18.64 16.58 35.41
CA ASP A 7 -18.79 16.65 33.96
C ASP A 7 -17.56 15.99 33.33
N THR A 8 -17.73 14.73 32.93
CA THR A 8 -16.81 14.04 32.05
C THR A 8 -16.87 14.78 30.72
N VAL A 9 -15.98 15.74 30.51
CA VAL A 9 -15.79 16.41 29.22
C VAL A 9 -15.39 15.32 28.22
N ALA A 10 -16.38 14.78 27.50
CA ALA A 10 -16.16 13.88 26.39
C ALA A 10 -15.29 14.63 25.38
N ALA A 11 -14.07 14.15 25.15
CA ALA A 11 -13.18 14.73 24.14
C ALA A 11 -13.92 14.79 22.80
N PRO A 12 -13.84 15.89 22.04
CA PRO A 12 -14.51 15.99 20.75
C PRO A 12 -13.98 14.87 19.85
N THR A 13 -14.83 13.90 19.54
CA THR A 13 -14.55 12.79 18.62
C THR A 13 -14.39 13.37 17.22
N THR A 14 -13.23 13.97 16.95
CA THR A 14 -12.92 14.52 15.63
C THR A 14 -12.91 13.37 14.65
N ALA A 15 -13.76 13.44 13.62
CA ALA A 15 -13.90 12.38 12.64
C ALA A 15 -12.52 12.01 12.06
N PRO A 16 -12.19 10.71 11.92
CA PRO A 16 -10.85 10.28 11.54
C PRO A 16 -10.50 10.82 10.14
N ALA A 17 -9.27 11.33 10.00
CA ALA A 17 -8.77 11.81 8.72
C ALA A 17 -8.16 10.65 7.92
N LEU A 18 -8.80 10.27 6.81
CA LEU A 18 -8.43 9.10 6.01
C LEU A 18 -8.24 9.46 4.53
N TRP A 19 -7.39 8.71 3.83
CA TRP A 19 -7.49 8.62 2.38
C TRP A 19 -8.64 7.69 2.02
N ASN A 20 -9.41 8.03 0.99
CA ASN A 20 -10.47 7.14 0.51
C ASN A 20 -9.88 5.75 0.19
N PRO A 21 -10.30 4.68 0.91
CA PRO A 21 -9.66 3.37 0.79
C PRO A 21 -9.91 2.71 -0.57
N GLN A 22 -11.02 3.05 -1.25
CA GLN A 22 -11.31 2.59 -2.61
C GLN A 22 -10.43 3.31 -3.63
N ALA A 23 -10.25 4.63 -3.49
CA ALA A 23 -9.32 5.37 -4.33
C ALA A 23 -7.88 4.90 -4.12
N ALA A 24 -7.47 4.59 -2.88
CA ALA A 24 -6.15 4.02 -2.60
C ALA A 24 -5.94 2.69 -3.34
N ALA A 25 -6.96 1.83 -3.41
CA ALA A 25 -6.91 0.59 -4.17
C ALA A 25 -6.79 0.84 -5.69
N LEU A 26 -7.49 1.84 -6.24
CA LEU A 26 -7.36 2.20 -7.66
C LEU A 26 -5.96 2.73 -7.99
N TRP A 27 -5.42 3.62 -7.16
CA TRP A 27 -4.04 4.10 -7.32
C TRP A 27 -3.00 2.98 -7.22
N SER A 28 -3.33 1.88 -6.55
CA SER A 28 -2.46 0.72 -6.46
C SER A 28 -2.33 -0.06 -7.77
N LEU A 29 -3.31 0.05 -8.66
CA LEU A 29 -3.23 -0.53 -10.00
C LEU A 29 -2.23 0.24 -10.86
N LEU A 30 -2.14 1.55 -10.66
CA LEU A 30 -1.20 2.41 -11.38
C LEU A 30 0.23 2.30 -10.85
N PHE A 31 0.40 2.35 -9.52
CA PHE A 31 1.73 2.34 -8.91
C PHE A 31 2.16 0.94 -8.51
N SER A 32 1.52 0.37 -7.49
CA SER A 32 1.67 -1.02 -7.05
C SER A 32 0.75 -1.31 -5.87
N PRO A 33 0.44 -2.59 -5.58
CA PRO A 33 -0.27 -2.95 -4.34
C PRO A 33 0.55 -2.65 -3.07
N VAL A 34 1.87 -2.42 -3.16
CA VAL A 34 2.69 -1.91 -2.04
C VAL A 34 2.19 -0.53 -1.60
N PHE A 35 1.93 0.36 -2.56
CA PHE A 35 1.39 1.70 -2.29
C PHE A 35 0.02 1.63 -1.60
N GLY A 36 -0.88 0.75 -2.07
CA GLY A 36 -2.17 0.51 -1.45
C GLY A 36 -2.06 0.00 -0.02
N ALA A 37 -1.22 -1.01 0.20
CA ALA A 37 -0.97 -1.59 1.51
C ALA A 37 -0.42 -0.56 2.50
N TRP A 38 0.49 0.32 2.03
CA TRP A 38 1.02 1.43 2.80
C TRP A 38 -0.07 2.43 3.22
N LEU A 39 -0.88 2.91 2.27
CA LEU A 39 -1.99 3.82 2.57
C LEU A 39 -3.03 3.19 3.50
N HIS A 40 -3.34 1.91 3.30
CA HIS A 40 -4.24 1.18 4.18
C HIS A 40 -3.68 1.06 5.60
N ALA A 41 -2.37 0.85 5.76
CA ALA A 41 -1.72 0.88 7.07
C ALA A 41 -1.82 2.26 7.74
N LEU A 42 -1.62 3.35 6.98
CA LEU A 42 -1.76 4.71 7.51
C LEU A 42 -3.21 5.03 7.91
N ASN A 43 -4.18 4.56 7.14
CA ASN A 43 -5.60 4.67 7.47
C ASN A 43 -5.94 3.89 8.75
N TRP A 44 -5.45 2.65 8.92
CA TRP A 44 -5.66 1.89 10.16
C TRP A 44 -5.03 2.57 11.37
N ARG A 45 -3.86 3.19 11.19
CA ARG A 45 -3.23 4.01 12.23
C ARG A 45 -4.11 5.19 12.63
N ALA A 46 -4.70 5.88 11.66
CA ALA A 46 -5.62 7.00 11.92
C ALA A 46 -6.95 6.54 12.58
N LEU A 47 -7.35 5.29 12.34
CA LEU A 47 -8.50 4.64 13.00
C LEU A 47 -8.16 4.06 14.40
N GLY A 48 -6.90 4.13 14.84
CA GLY A 48 -6.47 3.56 16.13
C GLY A 48 -6.38 2.02 16.16
N ASP A 49 -6.50 1.34 15.02
CA ASP A 49 -6.48 -0.12 14.93
C ASP A 49 -5.06 -0.63 14.64
N ALA A 50 -4.26 -0.75 15.71
CA ALA A 50 -2.86 -1.18 15.60
C ALA A 50 -2.71 -2.61 15.05
N GLY A 51 -3.69 -3.48 15.28
CA GLY A 51 -3.69 -4.85 14.77
C GLY A 51 -3.76 -4.88 13.24
N ARG A 52 -4.75 -4.19 12.68
CA ARG A 52 -4.91 -4.09 11.23
C ARG A 52 -3.85 -3.23 10.57
N GLN A 53 -3.35 -2.20 11.25
CA GLN A 53 -2.18 -1.43 10.80
C GLN A 53 -0.99 -2.36 10.56
N ARG A 54 -0.62 -3.18 11.54
CA ARG A 54 0.50 -4.13 11.40
C ARG A 54 0.27 -5.12 10.28
N ARG A 55 -0.97 -5.62 10.13
CA ARG A 55 -1.31 -6.53 9.03
C ARG A 55 -1.13 -5.85 7.67
N SER A 56 -1.63 -4.64 7.47
CA SER A 56 -1.42 -3.89 6.22
C SER A 56 0.06 -3.56 5.98
N ALA A 57 0.82 -3.24 7.02
CA ALA A 57 2.27 -3.04 6.91
C ALA A 57 3.01 -4.32 6.49
N ARG A 58 2.59 -5.51 6.97
CA ARG A 58 3.13 -6.78 6.50
C ARG A 58 2.88 -7.01 5.01
N TRP A 59 1.69 -6.68 4.51
CA TRP A 59 1.41 -6.74 3.07
C TRP A 59 2.34 -5.83 2.27
N MET A 60 2.57 -4.60 2.74
CA MET A 60 3.56 -3.69 2.15
C MET A 60 4.95 -4.34 2.10
N LEU A 61 5.42 -4.94 3.21
CA LEU A 61 6.71 -5.63 3.26
C LEU A 61 6.79 -6.84 2.33
N VAL A 62 5.72 -7.64 2.22
CA VAL A 62 5.63 -8.77 1.28
C VAL A 62 5.78 -8.28 -0.16
N GLY A 63 5.08 -7.20 -0.54
CA GLY A 63 5.20 -6.66 -1.88
C GLY A 63 6.58 -6.05 -2.17
N LEU A 64 7.25 -5.47 -1.18
CA LEU A 64 8.65 -5.04 -1.32
C LEU A 64 9.57 -6.24 -1.54
N ALA A 65 9.38 -7.33 -0.79
CA ALA A 65 10.14 -8.56 -0.96
C ALA A 65 9.93 -9.19 -2.34
N ILE A 66 8.69 -9.14 -2.87
CA ILE A 66 8.38 -9.55 -4.25
C ILE A 66 9.12 -8.67 -5.26
N GLY A 67 9.19 -7.36 -5.04
CA GLY A 67 9.97 -6.46 -5.88
C GLY A 67 11.46 -6.82 -5.93
N VAL A 68 12.06 -7.15 -4.78
CA VAL A 68 13.44 -7.65 -4.71
C VAL A 68 13.57 -8.99 -5.43
N PHE A 69 12.62 -9.90 -5.24
CA PHE A 69 12.58 -11.17 -5.95
C PHE A 69 12.57 -10.99 -7.47
N TYR A 70 11.84 -10.01 -8.02
CA TYR A 70 11.87 -9.72 -9.46
C TYR A 70 13.24 -9.28 -9.95
N VAL A 71 13.94 -8.41 -9.20
CA VAL A 71 15.31 -8.02 -9.57
C VAL A 71 16.23 -9.24 -9.60
N VAL A 72 16.12 -10.14 -8.62
CA VAL A 72 16.91 -11.38 -8.56
C VAL A 72 16.58 -12.31 -9.74
N VAL A 73 15.29 -12.51 -10.04
CA VAL A 73 14.86 -13.35 -11.17
C VAL A 73 15.42 -12.81 -12.49
N GLN A 74 15.33 -11.50 -12.73
CA GLN A 74 15.86 -10.86 -13.94
C GLN A 74 17.38 -11.01 -14.08
N LEU A 75 18.12 -11.06 -12.97
CA LEU A 75 19.57 -11.24 -12.97
C LEU A 75 20.00 -12.70 -13.11
N ALA A 76 19.22 -13.63 -12.54
CA ALA A 76 19.57 -15.05 -12.47
C ALA A 76 19.05 -15.87 -13.66
N TRP A 77 17.93 -15.47 -14.28
CA TRP A 77 17.33 -16.16 -15.41
C TRP A 77 17.50 -15.37 -16.70
N GLN A 78 18.21 -15.98 -17.66
CA GLN A 78 18.40 -15.44 -19.02
C GLN A 78 17.20 -15.71 -19.94
N ASP A 79 16.25 -16.57 -19.52
CA ASP A 79 15.01 -16.81 -20.27
C ASP A 79 13.97 -15.75 -19.91
N GLU A 80 13.89 -14.71 -20.74
CA GLU A 80 12.98 -13.58 -20.54
C GLU A 80 11.50 -13.98 -20.56
N VAL A 81 11.13 -15.04 -21.29
CA VAL A 81 9.74 -15.49 -21.40
C VAL A 81 9.30 -16.13 -20.09
N ILE A 82 10.11 -17.01 -19.53
CA ILE A 82 9.81 -17.66 -18.25
C ILE A 82 9.87 -16.63 -17.12
N ALA A 83 10.91 -15.79 -17.06
CA ALA A 83 11.05 -14.74 -16.06
C ALA A 83 9.85 -13.77 -16.07
N GLY A 84 9.41 -13.35 -17.26
CA GLY A 84 8.25 -12.48 -17.44
C GLY A 84 6.94 -13.13 -17.00
N ARG A 85 6.73 -14.42 -17.31
CA ARG A 85 5.53 -15.18 -16.89
C ARG A 85 5.47 -15.37 -15.38
N VAL A 86 6.59 -15.77 -14.76
CA VAL A 86 6.68 -15.94 -13.30
C VAL A 86 6.40 -14.60 -12.61
N SER A 87 7.07 -13.52 -13.03
CA SER A 87 6.90 -12.20 -12.44
C SER A 87 5.46 -11.68 -12.58
N SER A 88 4.85 -11.83 -13.76
CA SER A 88 3.46 -11.40 -13.98
C SER A 88 2.46 -12.20 -13.15
N ALA A 89 2.62 -13.53 -13.09
CA ALA A 89 1.74 -14.40 -12.31
C ALA A 89 1.85 -14.10 -10.80
N THR A 90 3.07 -13.96 -10.27
CA THR A 90 3.29 -13.59 -8.87
C THR A 90 2.71 -12.21 -8.56
N GLY A 91 2.87 -11.25 -9.46
CA GLY A 91 2.37 -9.89 -9.28
C GLY A 91 0.85 -9.82 -9.25
N LEU A 92 0.20 -10.54 -10.17
CA LEU A 92 -1.25 -10.65 -10.22
C LEU A 92 -1.79 -11.39 -8.98
N ALA A 93 -1.16 -12.50 -8.58
CA ALA A 93 -1.54 -13.23 -7.38
C ALA A 93 -1.45 -12.36 -6.12
N TYR A 94 -0.36 -11.59 -5.98
CA TYR A 94 -0.19 -10.65 -4.88
C TYR A 94 -1.24 -9.53 -4.89
N LEU A 95 -1.49 -8.91 -6.05
CA LEU A 95 -2.52 -7.89 -6.21
C LEU A 95 -3.90 -8.42 -5.79
N LEU A 96 -4.29 -9.60 -6.28
CA LEU A 96 -5.58 -10.22 -5.97
C LEU A 96 -5.68 -10.59 -4.49
N ALA A 97 -4.66 -11.25 -3.94
CA ALA A 97 -4.66 -11.68 -2.54
C ALA A 97 -4.74 -10.49 -1.58
N TRP A 98 -4.00 -9.41 -1.87
CA TRP A 98 -4.06 -8.18 -1.08
C TRP A 98 -5.43 -7.48 -1.23
N TYR A 99 -5.90 -7.30 -2.46
CA TYR A 99 -7.14 -6.56 -2.70
C TYR A 99 -8.34 -7.31 -2.12
N LEU A 100 -8.51 -8.59 -2.44
CA LEU A 100 -9.66 -9.39 -2.03
C LEU A 100 -9.70 -9.64 -0.51
N GLY A 101 -8.55 -9.63 0.16
CA GLY A 101 -8.44 -9.76 1.61
C GLY A 101 -8.47 -8.41 2.34
N PRO A 102 -7.30 -7.92 2.81
CA PRO A 102 -7.21 -6.73 3.65
C PRO A 102 -7.67 -5.44 2.98
N GLY A 103 -7.55 -5.32 1.65
CA GLY A 103 -7.98 -4.14 0.89
C GLY A 103 -9.49 -3.95 0.95
N LEU A 104 -10.25 -4.97 0.57
CA LEU A 104 -11.71 -4.97 0.65
C LEU A 104 -12.21 -4.83 2.09
N GLU A 105 -11.53 -5.40 3.07
CA GLU A 105 -11.90 -5.26 4.48
C GLU A 105 -11.92 -3.79 4.92
N GLN A 106 -10.87 -3.01 4.61
CA GLN A 106 -10.85 -1.59 4.97
C GLN A 106 -11.94 -0.80 4.23
N ILE A 107 -12.14 -1.07 2.94
CA ILE A 107 -13.16 -0.40 2.13
C ILE A 107 -14.56 -0.63 2.72
N ARG A 108 -14.88 -1.88 3.05
CA ARG A 108 -16.19 -2.25 3.63
C ARG A 108 -16.37 -1.63 5.01
N LEU A 109 -15.35 -1.72 5.86
CA LEU A 109 -15.45 -1.22 7.24
C LEU A 109 -15.58 0.30 7.29
N VAL A 110 -14.80 1.05 6.51
CA VAL A 110 -14.90 2.52 6.46
C VAL A 110 -16.28 2.92 5.93
N ARG A 111 -16.78 2.24 4.90
CA ARG A 111 -18.12 2.50 4.35
C ARG A 111 -19.22 2.22 5.38
N GLN A 112 -19.13 1.12 6.11
CA GLN A 112 -20.12 0.72 7.13
C GLN A 112 -20.11 1.64 8.36
N ARG A 113 -18.93 2.04 8.84
CA ARG A 113 -18.79 2.81 10.09
C ARG A 113 -18.85 4.32 9.90
N HIS A 114 -18.35 4.81 8.76
CA HIS A 114 -18.18 6.24 8.54
C HIS A 114 -18.93 6.74 7.30
N GLY A 115 -19.27 5.89 6.33
CA GLY A 115 -19.86 6.34 5.07
C GLY A 115 -19.00 7.45 4.44
N ASP A 116 -19.60 8.63 4.25
CA ASP A 116 -18.91 9.85 3.80
C ASP A 116 -18.54 10.83 4.93
N ALA A 117 -18.86 10.51 6.19
CA ALA A 117 -18.68 11.38 7.35
C ALA A 117 -17.23 11.40 7.92
N TYR A 118 -16.23 11.01 7.13
CA TYR A 118 -14.81 11.08 7.52
C TYR A 118 -14.10 12.24 6.82
N VAL A 119 -13.06 12.79 7.44
CA VAL A 119 -12.28 13.87 6.84
C VAL A 119 -11.35 13.29 5.76
N ARG A 120 -11.46 13.77 4.53
CA ARG A 120 -10.62 13.29 3.42
C ARG A 120 -9.23 13.93 3.46
N ARG A 121 -8.18 13.11 3.47
CA ARG A 121 -6.80 13.59 3.38
C ARG A 121 -6.41 13.94 1.95
N ALA A 122 -5.56 14.96 1.81
CA ALA A 122 -5.00 15.36 0.53
C ALA A 122 -4.04 14.30 -0.06
N TRP A 123 -4.03 14.18 -1.39
CA TRP A 123 -3.26 13.17 -2.11
C TRP A 123 -1.85 13.60 -2.53
N GLY A 124 -1.58 14.91 -2.65
CA GLY A 124 -0.37 15.43 -3.31
C GLY A 124 0.94 14.82 -2.79
N ARG A 125 1.14 14.81 -1.46
CA ARG A 125 2.36 14.26 -0.86
C ARG A 125 2.53 12.76 -1.12
N VAL A 126 1.47 11.97 -1.00
CA VAL A 126 1.57 10.52 -1.16
C VAL A 126 1.73 10.11 -2.62
N LEU A 127 1.09 10.84 -3.55
CA LEU A 127 1.29 10.61 -4.98
C LEU A 127 2.68 11.04 -5.44
N LEU A 128 3.22 12.14 -4.91
CA LEU A 128 4.59 12.55 -5.19
C LEU A 128 5.60 11.49 -4.75
N ILE A 129 5.42 10.92 -3.56
CA ILE A 129 6.25 9.80 -3.08
C ILE A 129 6.12 8.60 -4.02
N ALA A 130 4.89 8.23 -4.41
CA ALA A 130 4.66 7.10 -5.31
C ALA A 130 5.37 7.28 -6.65
N VAL A 131 5.23 8.45 -7.27
CA VAL A 131 5.93 8.80 -8.53
C VAL A 131 7.44 8.75 -8.34
N GLY A 132 7.98 9.34 -7.27
CA GLY A 132 9.42 9.33 -7.01
C GLY A 132 9.98 7.92 -6.81
N VAL A 133 9.28 7.07 -6.07
CA VAL A 133 9.66 5.66 -5.87
C VAL A 133 9.57 4.87 -7.17
N SER A 134 8.51 5.04 -7.95
CA SER A 134 8.38 4.40 -9.26
C SER A 134 9.50 4.83 -10.21
N PHE A 135 9.81 6.13 -10.27
CA PHE A 135 10.92 6.65 -11.07
C PHE A 135 12.26 6.03 -10.65
N ALA A 136 12.57 6.03 -9.36
CA ALA A 136 13.80 5.42 -8.83
C ALA A 136 13.89 3.92 -9.15
N TYR A 137 12.77 3.20 -9.05
CA TYR A 137 12.70 1.78 -9.41
C TYR A 137 13.01 1.54 -10.90
N PHE A 138 12.41 2.31 -11.81
CA PHE A 138 12.68 2.16 -13.25
C PHE A 138 14.11 2.53 -13.61
N VAL A 139 14.68 3.58 -13.01
CA VAL A 139 16.09 3.94 -13.18
C VAL A 139 16.99 2.79 -12.72
N LEU A 140 16.74 2.23 -11.53
CA LEU A 140 17.51 1.11 -11.01
C LEU A 140 17.41 -0.11 -11.93
N ALA A 141 16.20 -0.49 -12.36
CA ALA A 141 15.99 -1.61 -13.27
C ALA A 141 16.71 -1.40 -14.61
N GLY A 142 16.69 -0.19 -15.17
CA GLY A 142 17.40 0.16 -16.40
C GLY A 142 18.92 0.07 -16.26
N VAL A 143 19.48 0.58 -15.14
CA VAL A 143 20.91 0.45 -14.84
C VAL A 143 21.32 -1.02 -14.70
N VAL A 144 20.54 -1.80 -13.96
CA VAL A 144 20.79 -3.24 -13.77
C VAL A 144 20.76 -3.99 -15.10
N GLY A 145 19.75 -3.71 -15.95
CA GLY A 145 19.65 -4.30 -17.28
C GLY A 145 20.82 -3.93 -18.19
N LEU A 146 21.25 -2.66 -18.17
CA LEU A 146 22.41 -2.20 -18.94
C LEU A 146 23.70 -2.92 -18.49
N LEU A 147 23.94 -3.02 -17.19
CA LEU A 147 25.13 -3.69 -16.64
C LEU A 147 25.14 -5.18 -16.96
N ALA A 148 24.00 -5.85 -16.87
CA ALA A 148 23.87 -7.26 -17.25
C ALA A 148 24.14 -7.47 -18.75
N GLY A 149 23.63 -6.58 -19.61
CA GLY A 149 23.89 -6.64 -21.05
C GLY A 149 25.36 -6.42 -21.43
N VAL A 150 26.06 -5.50 -20.76
CA VAL A 150 27.49 -5.25 -20.99
C VAL A 150 28.36 -6.41 -20.48
N ALA A 151 27.97 -7.09 -19.41
CA ALA A 151 28.74 -8.21 -18.86
C ALA A 151 28.54 -9.54 -19.59
N GLY A 152 27.43 -9.69 -20.35
CA GLY A 152 27.07 -10.91 -21.08
C GLY A 152 27.41 -10.90 -22.58
N GLY A 153 27.85 -9.77 -23.14
CA GLY A 153 28.30 -9.63 -24.53
C GLY A 153 29.82 -9.56 -24.64
#